data_AF-A0A7X9DGA1-F1
#
_entry.id   AF-A0A7X9DGA1-F1
#
_cell.length_a   1.000
_cell.length_b   1.000
_cell.length_c   1.000
_cell.angle_alpha   90.00
_cell.angle_beta   90.00
_cell.angle_gamma   90.00
#
_symmetry.space_group_name_H-M   'P 1'
#
loop_
_entity.id
_entity.type
_entity.pdbx_description
1 polymer ?
#
loop_
_entity_poly.entity_id
_entity_poly.type
_entity_poly.pdbx_seq_one_letter_code
_entity_poly.pdbx_strand_id
1 'polypeptide(L)' 'MAQLNVMLFEFIVFSVAGWILEVIYRSLTNKRFVNPGFLTGPYLPIYGTGA' A
#
# COMPACT_ATOMS: atom_id res chain seq x y z
N MET A 1 -2.93 -11.97 22.73
CA MET A 1 -1.61 -11.57 22.19
C MET A 1 -1.31 -12.19 20.82
N ALA A 2 -1.37 -13.51 20.64
CA ALA A 2 -1.06 -14.15 19.34
C ALA A 2 -1.96 -13.69 18.16
N GLN A 3 -3.27 -13.55 18.39
CA GLN A 3 -4.24 -13.15 17.36
C GLN A 3 -3.98 -11.73 16.79
N LEU A 4 -3.58 -10.78 17.66
CA LEU A 4 -3.28 -9.40 17.25
C LEU A 4 -2.07 -9.35 16.31
N ASN A 5 -1.04 -10.15 16.58
CA ASN A 5 0.18 -10.19 15.76
C ASN A 5 -0.10 -10.69 14.34
N VAL A 6 -0.98 -11.69 14.19
CA VAL A 6 -1.39 -12.23 12.89
C VAL A 6 -2.15 -11.17 12.09
N MET A 7 -3.13 -10.50 12.71
CA MET A 7 -3.92 -9.45 12.06
C MET A 7 -3.05 -8.26 11.60
N LEU A 8 -2.08 -7.85 12.41
CA LEU A 8 -1.14 -6.77 12.04
C LEU A 8 -0.22 -7.19 10.88
N PHE A 9 0.25 -8.43 10.89
CA PHE A 9 1.07 -8.95 9.80
C PHE A 9 0.29 -8.99 8.48
N GLU A 10 -0.94 -9.52 8.51
CA GLU A 10 -1.83 -9.53 7.34
C GLU A 10 -2.09 -8.11 6.84
N PHE A 11 -2.43 -7.18 7.74
CA PHE A 11 -2.66 -5.78 7.40
C PHE A 11 -1.45 -5.15 6.69
N ILE A 12 -0.24 -5.38 7.18
CA ILE A 12 0.99 -4.84 6.57
C ILE A 12 1.22 -5.47 5.18
N VAL A 13 1.08 -6.79 5.07
CA VAL A 13 1.32 -7.51 3.80
C VAL A 13 0.34 -7.05 2.72
N PHE A 14 -0.96 -6.98 3.03
CA PHE A 14 -1.96 -6.52 2.07
C PHE A 14 -1.81 -5.04 1.74
N SER A 15 -1.41 -4.20 2.71
CA SER A 15 -1.15 -2.77 2.47
C SER A 15 0.04 -2.55 1.53
N VAL A 16 1.14 -3.30 1.70
CA VAL A 16 2.32 -3.23 0.82
C VAL A 16 1.99 -3.81 -0.56
N ALA A 17 1.27 -4.92 -0.64
CA ALA A 17 0.84 -5.51 -1.91
C ALA A 17 -0.05 -4.56 -2.72
N GLY A 18 -1.01 -3.89 -2.06
CA GLY A 18 -1.84 -2.85 -2.67
C GLY A 18 -1.02 -1.67 -3.18
N TRP A 19 -0.03 -1.21 -2.41
CA TRP A 19 0.88 -0.16 -2.85
C TRP A 19 1.70 -0.57 -4.07
N ILE A 20 2.23 -1.80 -4.13
CA ILE A 20 2.99 -2.31 -5.29
C ILE A 20 2.10 -2.31 -6.55
N LEU A 21 0.86 -2.80 -6.45
CA LEU A 21 -0.08 -2.80 -7.58
C LEU A 21 -0.36 -1.38 -8.09
N GLU A 22 -0.60 -0.44 -7.19
CA GLU A 22 -0.87 0.97 -7.52
C GLU A 22 0.37 1.64 -8.17
N VAL A 23 1.57 1.39 -7.64
CA VAL A 23 2.85 1.84 -8.22
C VAL A 23 3.02 1.31 -9.63
N ILE A 24 2.80 0.00 -9.83
CA ILE A 24 2.95 -0.64 -11.15
C ILE A 24 1.92 -0.06 -12.13
N TYR A 25 0.64 0.00 -11.74
CA TYR A 25 -0.44 0.50 -12.59
C TYR A 25 -0.18 1.94 -13.04
N ARG A 26 0.13 2.84 -12.10
CA ARG A 26 0.41 4.25 -12.41
C ARG A 26 1.71 4.42 -13.17
N SER A 27 2.72 3.61 -12.89
CA SER A 27 4.01 3.67 -13.59
C SER A 27 3.88 3.22 -15.05
N LEU A 28 3.11 2.16 -15.30
CA LEU A 28 2.79 1.70 -16.66
C LEU A 28 1.94 2.72 -17.41
N THR A 29 0.93 3.30 -16.76
CA THR A 29 0.03 4.29 -17.38
C THR A 29 0.76 5.58 -17.75
N ASN A 30 1.64 6.09 -16.88
CA ASN A 30 2.33 7.35 -17.11
C ASN A 30 3.68 7.21 -17.83
N LYS A 31 4.15 5.97 -18.08
CA LYS A 31 5.50 5.66 -18.61
C LYS A 31 6.64 6.29 -17.80
N ARG A 32 6.39 6.63 -16.55
CA ARG A 32 7.33 7.20 -15.59
C ARG A 32 7.07 6.55 -14.24
N PHE A 33 8.10 6.35 -13.44
CA PHE A 33 7.89 5.85 -12.09
C PHE A 33 7.09 6.89 -11.29
N VAL A 34 5.88 6.53 -10.87
CA VAL A 34 5.01 7.36 -10.04
C VAL A 34 4.84 6.65 -8.72
N ASN A 35 5.33 7.26 -7.63
CA ASN A 35 5.07 6.78 -6.27
C ASN A 35 3.73 7.36 -5.78
N PRO A 36 2.67 6.55 -5.62
CA PRO A 36 1.38 6.97 -5.10
C PRO A 36 1.30 6.89 -3.57
N GLY A 37 2.37 6.44 -2.91
CA GLY A 37 2.41 6.30 -1.46
C GLY A 37 2.31 7.65 -0.75
N PHE A 38 1.61 7.67 0.38
CA PHE A 38 1.58 8.83 1.27
C PHE A 38 2.99 8.99 1.90
N LEU A 39 3.58 10.19 1.84
CA LEU A 39 4.89 10.50 2.42
C LEU A 39 6.07 9.63 1.91
N THR A 40 6.12 9.33 0.60
CA THR A 40 7.28 8.68 -0.05
C THR A 40 7.54 7.22 0.37
N GLY A 41 6.67 6.59 1.17
CA GLY A 41 6.81 5.21 1.65
C GLY A 41 5.84 4.19 1.01
N PRO A 42 6.08 2.88 1.17
CA PRO A 42 5.27 1.80 0.60
C PRO A 42 3.99 1.51 1.38
N TYR A 43 3.29 2.57 1.77
CA TYR A 43 2.10 2.49 2.59
C TYR A 43 0.98 3.23 1.88
N LEU A 44 -0.08 2.49 1.54
CA LEU A 44 -1.30 3.06 1.00
C LEU A 44 -2.36 2.97 2.11
N PRO A 45 -2.57 4.03 2.92
CA PRO A 45 -3.60 4.07 3.95
C PRO A 45 -4.98 4.25 3.31
N ILE A 46 -5.39 3.33 2.43
CA ILE A 46 -6.72 3.37 1.77
C ILE A 46 -7.85 2.95 2.70
N TYR A 47 -7.52 2.32 3.84
CA TYR A 47 -8.50 1.81 4.82
C TYR A 47 -8.43 2.51 6.20
N GLY A 48 -7.95 3.76 6.24
CA GLY A 48 -8.03 4.60 7.44
C GLY A 48 -9.20 5.59 7.40
N THR A 49 -9.33 6.30 6.29
CA THR A 49 -10.47 7.15 5.92
C THR A 49 -10.29 7.42 4.44
N GLY A 50 -11.12 6.80 3.60
CA GLY A 50 -11.18 7.16 2.18
C GLY A 50 -11.81 8.54 2.04
N ALA A 51 -10.97 9.58 1.96
CA ALA A 51 -11.24 10.89 1.36
C ALA A 51 -9.93 11.66 1.20
#